data_AF-D5RK34-F1
#
_entry.id   AF-D5RK34-F1
#
_cell.length_a   1.000
_cell.length_b   1.000
_cell.length_c   1.000
_cell.angle_alpha   90.00
_cell.angle_beta   90.00
_cell.angle_gamma   90.00
#
_symmetry.space_group_name_H-M   'P 1'
#
loop_
_entity.id
_entity.type
_entity.pdbx_description
1 polymer ?
#
loop_
_entity_poly.entity_id
_entity_poly.type
_entity_poly.pdbx_seq_one_letter_code
_entity_poly.pdbx_strand_id
1 'polypeptide(L)'
;MRCLTLLATALALALTLSPAPLSARDPAPAGTALGVGALGRVEPASRIRRIGAPGGMNVTRLGRLLVEEGQRVAADELLAELADAPQK
;
A
#
# COMPACT_ATOMS: atom_id res chain seq x y z
N MET A 1 -35.40 4.73 -74.49
CA MET A 1 -35.69 5.69 -73.38
C MET A 1 -35.94 5.05 -72.02
N ARG A 2 -36.24 3.75 -71.91
CA ARG A 2 -36.48 3.05 -70.62
C ARG A 2 -35.21 2.77 -69.79
N CYS A 3 -34.04 2.73 -70.43
CA CYS A 3 -32.77 2.43 -69.75
C CYS A 3 -32.28 3.61 -68.87
N LEU A 4 -32.56 4.85 -69.28
CA LEU A 4 -32.14 6.05 -68.53
C LEU A 4 -32.94 6.23 -67.22
N THR A 5 -34.21 5.81 -67.21
CA THR A 5 -35.10 5.93 -66.05
C THR A 5 -34.74 4.93 -64.94
N LEU A 6 -34.30 3.73 -65.31
CA LEU A 6 -33.84 2.69 -64.37
C LEU A 6 -32.53 3.07 -63.67
N LEU A 7 -31.61 3.74 -64.38
CA LEU A 7 -30.35 4.18 -63.79
C LEU A 7 -30.57 5.30 -62.77
N ALA A 8 -31.50 6.22 -63.05
CA ALA A 8 -31.83 7.35 -62.17
C ALA A 8 -32.52 6.89 -60.88
N THR A 9 -33.43 5.91 -60.95
CA THR A 9 -34.08 5.34 -59.74
C THR A 9 -33.12 4.50 -58.90
N ALA A 10 -32.22 3.74 -59.53
CA ALA A 10 -31.18 3.00 -58.80
C ALA A 10 -30.22 3.93 -58.05
N LEU A 11 -29.82 5.05 -58.66
CA LEU A 11 -28.94 6.04 -58.03
C LEU A 11 -29.63 6.78 -56.88
N ALA A 12 -30.90 7.15 -57.05
CA ALA A 12 -31.69 7.79 -55.99
C ALA A 12 -31.88 6.86 -54.77
N LEU A 13 -32.05 5.56 -54.99
CA LEU A 13 -32.16 4.58 -53.91
C LEU A 13 -30.80 4.35 -53.21
N ALA A 14 -29.69 4.40 -53.95
CA ALA A 14 -28.36 4.27 -53.36
C ALA A 14 -28.00 5.45 -52.44
N LEU A 15 -28.49 6.66 -52.75
CA LEU A 15 -28.24 7.87 -51.96
C LEU A 15 -29.01 7.91 -50.64
N THR A 16 -30.16 7.22 -50.54
CA THR A 16 -30.98 7.18 -49.30
C THR A 16 -30.54 6.12 -48.31
N LEU A 17 -29.78 5.11 -48.75
CA LEU A 17 -29.23 4.06 -47.88
C LEU A 17 -27.86 4.40 -47.28
N SER A 18 -27.32 5.59 -47.52
CA SER A 18 -26.02 5.98 -46.95
C SER A 18 -26.15 6.16 -45.43
N PRO A 19 -25.49 5.33 -44.60
CA PRO A 19 -25.54 5.48 -43.15
C PRO A 19 -24.89 6.81 -42.76
N ALA A 20 -25.55 7.56 -41.87
CA ALA A 20 -25.00 8.81 -41.34
C ALA A 20 -23.65 8.53 -40.66
N PRO A 21 -22.64 9.42 -40.81
CA PRO A 21 -21.36 9.24 -40.14
C PRO A 21 -21.58 9.26 -38.62
N LEU A 22 -21.17 8.19 -37.94
CA LEU A 22 -21.17 8.14 -36.49
C LEU A 22 -20.21 9.21 -35.96
N SER A 23 -20.75 10.23 -35.31
CA SER A 23 -19.95 11.27 -34.68
C SER A 23 -19.17 10.66 -33.53
N ALA A 24 -17.84 10.59 -33.66
CA ALA A 24 -16.96 10.12 -32.60
C ALA A 24 -17.09 11.06 -31.40
N ARG A 25 -17.52 10.53 -30.26
CA ARG A 25 -17.44 11.25 -28.98
C ARG A 25 -16.00 11.17 -28.48
N ASP A 26 -15.45 12.31 -28.09
CA ASP A 26 -14.15 12.36 -27.42
C ASP A 26 -14.19 11.47 -26.16
N PRO A 27 -13.11 10.71 -25.91
CA PRO A 27 -13.02 9.91 -24.69
C PRO A 27 -13.04 10.84 -23.47
N ALA A 28 -13.90 10.52 -22.50
CA ALA A 28 -13.92 11.26 -21.23
C ALA A 28 -12.53 11.19 -20.59
N PRO A 29 -12.04 12.29 -19.98
CA PRO A 29 -10.74 12.29 -19.31
C PRO A 29 -10.72 11.18 -18.26
N ALA A 30 -9.69 10.33 -18.32
CA ALA A 30 -9.47 9.30 -17.32
C ALA A 30 -9.36 10.01 -15.96
N GLY A 31 -10.30 9.74 -15.05
CA GLY A 31 -10.32 10.35 -13.74
C GLY A 31 -8.96 10.16 -13.06
N THR A 32 -8.38 11.24 -12.56
CA THR A 32 -7.13 11.17 -11.77
C THR A 32 -7.36 10.20 -10.63
N ALA A 33 -6.56 9.13 -10.56
CA ALA A 33 -6.65 8.15 -9.50
C ALA A 33 -6.56 8.87 -8.15
N LEU A 34 -7.65 8.83 -7.38
CA LEU A 34 -7.69 9.40 -6.04
C LEU A 34 -6.69 8.61 -5.18
N GLY A 35 -5.66 9.28 -4.66
CA GLY A 35 -4.68 8.65 -3.79
C GLY A 35 -5.36 8.02 -2.57
N VAL A 36 -4.97 6.80 -2.24
CA VAL A 36 -5.47 6.12 -1.04
C VAL A 36 -4.68 6.61 0.17
N GLY A 37 -5.34 7.31 1.07
CA GLY A 37 -4.77 7.66 2.38
C GLY A 37 -4.84 6.45 3.32
N ALA A 38 -3.70 5.88 3.68
CA ALA A 38 -3.60 4.82 4.68
C ALA A 38 -2.56 5.19 5.74
N LEU A 39 -3.00 5.86 6.80
CA LEU A 39 -2.22 6.07 8.03
C LEU A 39 -2.20 4.76 8.83
N GLY A 40 -1.37 3.81 8.39
CA GLY A 40 -1.14 2.54 9.07
C GLY A 40 -0.17 2.66 10.25
N ARG A 41 -0.15 1.64 11.11
CA ARG A 41 0.89 1.46 12.14
C ARG A 41 1.87 0.38 11.68
N VAL A 42 3.14 0.59 11.95
CA VAL A 42 4.16 -0.44 11.76
C VAL A 42 4.26 -1.27 13.03
N GLU A 43 4.15 -2.58 12.89
CA GLU A 43 4.40 -3.54 13.98
C GLU A 43 5.67 -4.32 13.63
N PRO A 44 6.52 -4.67 14.61
CA PRO A 44 7.66 -5.53 14.35
C PRO A 44 7.19 -6.86 13.75
N ALA A 45 7.89 -7.34 12.72
CA ALA A 45 7.62 -8.66 12.16
C ALA A 45 7.88 -9.79 13.18
N SER A 46 8.71 -9.52 14.18
CA SER A 46 9.00 -10.41 15.30
C SER A 46 8.16 -10.10 16.54
N ARG A 47 8.14 -11.01 17.52
CA ARG A 47 7.60 -10.70 18.85
C ARG A 47 8.55 -9.81 19.64
N ILE A 48 8.00 -8.85 20.39
CA ILE A 48 8.74 -8.09 21.40
C ILE A 48 9.07 -9.01 22.58
N ARG A 49 10.35 -9.20 22.88
CA ARG A 49 10.81 -9.93 24.06
C ARG A 49 11.09 -8.94 25.18
N ARG A 50 10.45 -9.14 26.33
CA ARG A 50 10.74 -8.40 27.56
C ARG A 50 11.74 -9.21 28.38
N ILE A 51 12.87 -8.60 28.71
CA ILE A 51 13.95 -9.22 29.48
C ILE A 51 13.94 -8.58 30.86
N GLY A 52 14.07 -9.39 31.91
CA GLY A 52 14.14 -8.95 33.31
C GLY A 52 15.18 -9.76 34.08
N ALA A 53 15.39 -9.41 35.34
CA ALA A 53 16.34 -10.11 36.20
C ALA A 53 15.97 -11.61 36.39
N PRO A 54 16.96 -12.52 36.42
CA PRO A 54 16.72 -13.90 36.82
C PRO A 54 16.29 -13.96 38.29
N GLY A 55 15.25 -14.74 38.61
CA GLY A 55 14.76 -14.89 40.00
C GLY A 55 13.38 -14.29 40.30
N GLY A 56 12.61 -13.90 39.28
CA GLY A 56 11.20 -13.50 39.45
C GLY A 56 11.02 -12.10 40.03
N MET A 57 10.04 -11.94 40.93
CA MET A 57 9.52 -10.65 41.43
C MET A 57 10.42 -9.97 42.48
N ASN A 58 11.68 -10.38 42.59
CA ASN A 58 12.64 -9.73 43.46
C ASN A 58 13.09 -8.42 42.81
N VAL A 59 12.92 -7.31 43.54
CA VAL A 59 13.38 -5.97 43.14
C VAL A 59 14.90 -5.98 43.12
N THR A 60 15.48 -6.42 42.01
CA THR A 60 16.92 -6.46 41.80
C THR A 60 17.35 -5.09 41.29
N ARG A 61 18.32 -4.48 41.98
CA ARG A 61 18.77 -3.13 41.64
C ARG A 61 19.57 -3.18 40.33
N LEU A 62 19.26 -2.29 39.38
CA LEU A 62 20.10 -2.08 38.22
C LEU A 62 21.41 -1.40 38.66
N GLY A 63 22.55 -2.04 38.40
CA GLY A 63 23.88 -1.50 38.68
C GLY A 63 24.33 -0.58 37.53
N ARG A 64 24.38 -1.14 36.32
CA ARG A 64 24.79 -0.42 35.10
C ARG A 64 23.97 -0.86 33.90
N LEU A 65 23.56 0.08 33.05
CA LEU A 65 23.00 -0.18 31.73
C LEU A 65 24.10 0.04 30.68
N LEU A 66 24.28 -0.93 29.78
CA LEU A 66 25.38 -0.94 28.80
C LEU A 66 24.92 -0.60 27.38
N VAL A 67 23.64 -0.28 27.21
CA VAL A 67 23.01 -0.02 25.91
C VAL A 67 22.19 1.25 25.96
N GLU A 68 22.05 1.89 24.81
CA GLU A 68 21.19 3.06 24.63
C GLU A 68 19.85 2.70 23.96
N GLU A 69 18.89 3.61 24.02
CA GLU A 69 17.60 3.43 23.34
C GLU A 69 17.80 3.40 21.82
N GLY A 70 17.16 2.43 21.16
CA GLY A 70 17.27 2.23 19.72
C GLY A 70 18.59 1.59 19.26
N GLN A 71 19.51 1.30 20.19
CA GLN A 71 20.74 0.56 19.89
C GLN A 71 20.41 -0.83 19.35
N ARG A 72 21.09 -1.23 18.27
CA ARG A 72 21.02 -2.62 17.78
C ARG A 72 21.83 -3.51 18.70
N VAL A 73 21.24 -4.64 19.07
CA VAL A 73 21.87 -5.64 19.94
C VAL A 73 21.82 -7.01 19.27
N ALA A 74 22.80 -7.86 19.58
CA ALA A 74 22.86 -9.25 19.14
C ALA A 74 22.31 -10.20 20.21
N ALA A 75 22.09 -11.46 19.82
CA ALA A 75 21.84 -12.52 20.79
C ALA A 75 23.05 -12.67 21.72
N ASP A 76 22.78 -13.00 22.98
CA ASP A 76 23.78 -13.23 24.04
C ASP A 76 24.67 -12.02 24.39
N GLU A 77 24.34 -10.83 23.88
CA GLU A 77 25.01 -9.58 24.23
C GLU A 77 24.69 -9.15 25.67
N LEU A 78 25.71 -8.65 26.38
CA LEU A 78 25.55 -8.15 27.74
C LEU A 78 24.87 -6.78 27.72
N LEU A 79 23.60 -6.73 28.14
CA LEU A 79 22.80 -5.50 28.13
C LEU A 79 22.94 -4.66 29.40
N ALA A 80 23.11 -5.32 30.56
CA ALA A 80 23.10 -4.67 31.86
C ALA A 80 23.80 -5.52 32.92
N GLU A 81 24.32 -4.84 33.94
CA GLU A 81 24.83 -5.42 35.17
C GLU A 81 23.84 -5.13 36.30
N LEU A 82 23.46 -6.18 37.04
CA LEU A 82 22.62 -6.07 38.23
C LEU A 82 23.52 -5.93 39.45
N ALA A 83 23.13 -5.08 40.39
CA ALA A 83 23.82 -4.94 41.66
C ALA A 83 23.12 -5.78 42.72
N ASP A 84 23.90 -6.55 43.48
CA ASP A 84 23.40 -7.22 44.67
C ASP A 84 23.02 -6.15 45.71
N ALA A 85 21.78 -6.18 46.18
CA ALA A 85 21.40 -5.42 47.35
C ALA A 85 21.82 -6.20 48.60
N PRO A 86 22.48 -5.58 49.60
CA PRO A 86 22.60 -6.22 50.90
C PRO A 86 21.18 -6.43 51.45
N GLN A 87 20.76 -7.69 51.55
CA GLN A 87 19.47 -8.06 52.14
C GLN A 87 19.56 -7.80 53.65
N LYS A 88 18.65 -6.98 54.18
CA LYS A 88 18.56 -6.70 55.62
C LYS A 88 17.73 -7.75 56.32
#